data_AF-A0A1M5F8N9-F1
#
_entry.id   AF-A0A1M5F8N9-F1
#
_cell.length_a   1.000
_cell.length_b   1.000
_cell.length_c   1.000
_cell.angle_alpha   90.00
_cell.angle_beta   90.00
_cell.angle_gamma   90.00
#
_symmetry.space_group_name_H-M   'P 1'
#
loop_
_entity.id
_entity.type
_entity.pdbx_description
1 polymer ?
#
loop_
_entity_poly.entity_id
_entity_poly.type
_entity_poly.pdbx_seq_one_letter_code
_entity_poly.pdbx_strand_id
1 'polypeptide(L)'
;MVHSFRTNSKYDKDIESTLLALNGKEKTAFIKEAIRFYVKYGETIKRMDDNISKMLNMLEQGCISVPAASEEQSDNEAEKILEDSIMSLL
;
A
#
# COMPACT_ATOMS: atom_id res chain seq x y z
N MET A 1 35.00 1.82 16.67
CA MET A 1 34.99 2.26 15.25
C MET A 1 34.00 3.42 15.14
N VAL A 2 34.40 4.54 14.55
CA VAL A 2 33.51 5.71 14.33
C VAL A 2 33.17 5.74 12.85
N HIS A 3 31.88 5.82 12.51
CA HIS A 3 31.41 5.94 11.13
C HIS A 3 30.84 7.35 10.91
N SER A 4 31.18 7.95 9.78
CA SER A 4 30.65 9.23 9.32
C SER A 4 30.09 9.08 7.92
N PHE A 5 28.99 9.77 7.62
CA PHE A 5 28.44 9.88 6.27
C PHE A 5 28.40 11.36 5.85
N ARG A 6 28.46 11.60 4.55
CA ARG A 6 28.31 12.94 3.97
C ARG A 6 26.90 13.07 3.40
N THR A 7 26.23 14.16 3.73
CA THR A 7 25.02 14.60 3.03
C THR A 7 25.43 15.51 1.87
N ASN A 8 24.62 15.49 0.81
CA ASN A 8 24.68 16.45 -0.27
C ASN A 8 23.57 17.48 -0.07
N SER A 9 23.95 18.67 0.39
CA SER A 9 23.01 19.75 0.73
C SER A 9 22.08 20.21 -0.40
N LYS A 10 22.36 19.84 -1.65
CA LYS A 10 21.47 20.10 -2.79
C LYS A 10 20.31 19.10 -2.86
N TYR A 11 20.53 17.84 -2.52
CA TYR A 11 19.57 16.74 -2.71
C TYR A 11 19.01 16.20 -1.39
N ASP A 12 19.76 16.32 -0.30
CA ASP A 12 19.46 15.70 0.99
C ASP A 12 18.88 16.71 2.00
N LYS A 13 18.14 17.72 1.52
CA LYS A 13 17.62 18.81 2.36
C LYS A 13 16.66 18.30 3.43
N ASP A 14 15.86 17.30 3.11
CA ASP A 14 14.94 16.61 4.01
C ASP A 14 15.70 15.85 5.11
N ILE A 15 16.78 15.16 4.75
CA ILE A 15 17.67 14.48 5.69
C ILE A 15 18.34 15.50 6.60
N GLU A 16 18.91 16.57 6.05
CA GLU A 16 19.57 17.63 6.81
C GLU A 16 18.59 18.32 7.77
N SER A 17 17.40 18.68 7.30
CA SER A 17 16.35 19.29 8.14
C SER A 17 15.95 18.38 9.29
N THR A 18 15.74 17.09 9.03
CA THR A 18 15.39 16.10 10.05
C THR A 18 16.51 15.95 11.08
N LEU A 19 17.77 15.84 10.64
CA LEU A 19 18.90 15.68 11.54
C LEU A 19 19.21 16.96 12.32
N LEU A 20 19.01 18.16 11.75
CA LEU A 20 19.24 19.42 12.45
C LEU A 20 18.25 19.66 13.59
N ALA A 21 17.04 19.11 13.51
CA ALA A 21 16.04 19.21 14.57
C ALA A 21 16.34 18.33 15.80
N LEU A 22 17.29 17.39 15.71
CA LEU A 22 17.60 16.42 16.75
C LEU A 22 18.87 16.79 17.52
N ASN A 23 18.88 16.55 18.83
CA ASN A 23 20.10 16.68 19.63
C ASN A 23 21.09 15.53 19.34
N GLY A 24 22.36 15.65 19.79
CA GLY A 24 23.41 14.70 19.41
C GLY A 24 23.14 13.23 19.77
N LYS A 25 22.49 12.96 20.91
CA LYS A 25 22.14 11.59 21.33
C LYS A 25 20.96 11.06 20.51
N GLU A 26 19.93 11.88 20.29
CA GLU A 26 18.77 11.55 19.45
C GLU A 26 19.18 11.28 18.01
N LYS A 27 20.04 12.12 17.45
CA LYS A 27 20.58 11.96 16.10
C LYS A 27 21.24 10.59 15.92
N THR A 28 22.07 10.19 16.87
CA THR A 28 22.75 8.88 16.83
C THR A 28 21.76 7.72 16.93
N ALA A 29 20.77 7.82 17.81
CA ALA A 29 19.73 6.80 17.95
C ALA A 29 18.88 6.69 16.67
N PHE A 30 18.46 7.84 16.12
CA PHE A 30 17.68 7.93 14.89
C PHE A 30 18.40 7.26 13.72
N ILE A 31 19.67 7.58 13.48
CA ILE A 31 20.46 6.98 12.40
C ILE A 31 20.55 5.45 12.57
N LYS A 32 20.77 4.97 13.79
CA LYS A 32 20.84 3.52 14.07
C LYS A 32 19.51 2.83 13.77
N GLU A 33 18.40 3.41 14.20
CA GLU A 33 17.07 2.85 13.93
C GLU A 33 16.70 2.91 12.46
N ALA A 34 17.03 4.00 11.75
CA ALA A 34 16.82 4.11 10.31
C ALA A 34 17.58 3.01 9.55
N ILE A 35 18.84 2.75 9.91
CA ILE A 35 19.64 1.66 9.31
C ILE A 35 19.01 0.30 9.63
N ARG A 36 18.63 0.03 10.89
CA ARG A 36 17.97 -1.22 11.28
C ARG A 36 16.67 -1.45 10.52
N PHE A 37 15.88 -0.40 10.39
CA PHE A 37 14.64 -0.42 9.63
C PHE A 37 14.89 -0.78 8.17
N TYR A 38 15.84 -0.10 7.51
CA TYR A 38 16.16 -0.38 6.11
C TYR A 38 16.72 -1.79 5.90
N VAL A 39 17.60 -2.27 6.77
CA VAL A 39 18.12 -3.65 6.70
C VAL A 39 16.98 -4.67 6.87
N LYS A 40 16.02 -4.41 7.77
CA LYS A 40 14.94 -5.36 8.06
C LYS A 40 13.83 -5.35 7.00
N TYR A 41 13.51 -4.19 6.43
CA TYR A 41 12.31 -4.00 5.62
C TYR A 41 12.55 -3.45 4.22
N GLY A 42 13.77 -3.04 3.88
CA GLY A 42 14.08 -2.37 2.61
C GLY A 42 13.70 -3.19 1.38
N GLU A 43 14.03 -4.48 1.37
CA GLU A 43 13.64 -5.38 0.27
C GLU A 43 12.13 -5.56 0.15
N THR A 44 11.44 -5.66 1.29
CA THR A 44 9.98 -5.80 1.34
C THR A 44 9.30 -4.55 0.79
N ILE A 45 9.75 -3.37 1.21
CA ILE A 45 9.23 -2.09 0.73
C ILE A 45 9.45 -1.96 -0.79
N LYS A 46 10.66 -2.28 -1.27
CA LYS A 46 10.95 -2.27 -2.70
C LYS A 46 10.05 -3.21 -3.49
N ARG A 47 9.84 -4.44 -3.00
CA ARG A 47 8.94 -5.41 -3.64
C ARG A 47 7.50 -4.92 -3.67
N MET A 48 7.04 -4.26 -2.60
CA MET A 48 5.70 -3.65 -2.57
C MET A 48 5.57 -2.56 -3.62
N ASP A 49 6.55 -1.66 -3.72
CA ASP A 49 6.59 -0.57 -4.71
C ASP A 49 6.58 -1.10 -6.16
N ASP A 50 7.42 -2.11 -6.44
CA ASP A 50 7.46 -2.79 -7.74
C ASP A 50 6.10 -3.43 -8.09
N ASN A 51 5.46 -4.09 -7.12
CA ASN A 51 4.17 -4.73 -7.32
C ASN A 51 3.04 -3.72 -7.55
N ILE A 52 3.03 -2.62 -6.80
CA ILE A 52 2.06 -1.53 -6.99
C ILE A 52 2.22 -0.94 -8.40
N SER A 53 3.45 -0.64 -8.81
CA SER A 53 3.74 -0.11 -10.14
C SER A 53 3.29 -1.07 -11.25
N LYS A 54 3.48 -2.39 -11.08
CA LYS A 54 2.96 -3.39 -12.02
C LYS A 54 1.44 -3.43 -12.06
N MET A 55 0.76 -3.37 -10.91
CA MET A 55 -0.70 -3.35 -10.86
C MET A 55 -1.26 -2.11 -11.58
N LEU A 56 -0.69 -0.94 -11.33
CA LEU A 56 -1.08 0.30 -12.02
C LEU A 56 -0.92 0.17 -13.54
N ASN A 57 0.20 -0.38 -14.00
CA ASN A 57 0.44 -0.60 -15.43
C ASN A 57 -0.57 -1.60 -16.03
N MET A 58 -0.87 -2.70 -15.33
CA MET A 58 -1.87 -3.67 -15.77
C MET A 58 -3.30 -3.08 -15.82
N LEU A 59 -3.62 -2.11 -14.95
CA LEU A 59 -4.88 -1.37 -15.00
C LEU A 59 -4.94 -0.44 -16.22
N GLU A 60 -3.87 0.32 -16.48
CA GLU A 60 -3.77 1.21 -17.64
C GLU A 60 -3.86 0.45 -18.98
N GLN A 61 -3.30 -0.76 -19.03
CA GLN A 61 -3.35 -1.63 -20.19
C GLN A 61 -4.68 -2.40 -20.34
N GLY A 62 -5.63 -2.22 -19.42
CA GLY A 62 -6.92 -2.92 -19.44
C GLY A 62 -6.81 -4.44 -19.26
N CYS A 63 -5.66 -4.93 -18.78
CA CYS A 63 -5.39 -6.35 -18.57
C CYS A 63 -6.02 -6.89 -17.27
N ILE A 64 -6.50 -5.99 -16.41
CA ILE A 64 -7.31 -6.33 -15.24
C ILE A 64 -8.77 -6.08 -15.61
N SER A 65 -9.46 -7.15 -16.00
CA SER A 65 -10.92 -7.16 -16.02
C SER A 65 -11.39 -7.29 -14.58
N VAL A 66 -11.70 -6.16 -13.94
CA VAL A 66 -12.57 -6.20 -12.77
C VAL A 66 -13.91 -6.73 -13.30
N PRO A 67 -14.47 -7.81 -12.74
CA PRO A 67 -15.82 -8.19 -13.10
C PRO A 67 -16.66 -6.94 -12.88
N ALA A 68 -17.21 -6.36 -13.94
CA ALA A 68 -18.27 -5.38 -13.78
C ALA A 68 -19.25 -6.07 -12.84
N ALA A 69 -19.53 -5.46 -11.69
CA ALA A 69 -20.65 -5.89 -10.88
C ALA A 69 -21.82 -5.88 -11.86
N SER A 70 -22.19 -7.07 -12.33
CA SER A 70 -23.42 -7.28 -13.06
C SER A 70 -24.46 -6.82 -12.06
N GLU A 71 -25.05 -5.65 -12.31
CA GLU A 71 -26.28 -5.24 -11.66
C GLU A 71 -27.17 -6.48 -11.69
N GLU A 72 -27.44 -7.00 -10.51
CA GLU A 72 -28.06 -8.28 -10.30
C GLU A 72 -29.41 -8.28 -11.01
N GLN A 73 -29.48 -8.97 -12.15
CA GLN A 73 -30.71 -9.60 -12.58
C GLN A 73 -30.99 -10.75 -11.58
N SER A 74 -31.41 -10.44 -10.36
CA SER A 74 -31.81 -11.46 -9.36
C SER A 74 -33.14 -11.20 -8.66
N ASP A 75 -33.85 -10.12 -9.00
CA ASP A 75 -35.11 -9.80 -8.31
C ASP A 75 -36.26 -10.78 -8.66
N ASN A 76 -36.26 -11.31 -9.90
CA ASN A 76 -37.42 -12.04 -10.40
C ASN A 76 -37.51 -13.52 -9.92
N GLU A 77 -36.39 -14.12 -9.52
CA GLU A 77 -36.37 -15.53 -9.09
C GLU A 77 -36.68 -15.65 -7.59
N ALA A 78 -36.23 -14.69 -6.78
CA ALA A 78 -36.57 -14.61 -5.36
C ALA A 78 -38.06 -14.28 -5.16
N GLU A 79 -38.60 -13.34 -5.97
CA GLU A 79 -40.03 -12.97 -5.92
C GLU A 79 -40.92 -14.16 -6.31
N LYS A 80 -40.55 -14.90 -7.37
CA LYS A 80 -41.28 -16.10 -7.80
C LYS A 80 -41.28 -17.23 -6.77
N ILE A 81 -40.17 -17.45 -6.07
CA ILE A 81 -40.10 -18.44 -4.97
C ILE A 81 -41.01 -18.02 -3.80
N LEU A 82 -41.11 -16.72 -3.53
CA LEU A 82 -41.98 -16.18 -2.49
C LEU A 82 -43.45 -16.35 -2.86
N GLU A 83 -43.82 -16.03 -4.10
CA GLU A 83 -45.18 -16.20 -4.62
C GLU A 83 -45.61 -17.67 -4.60
N ASP A 84 -44.76 -18.58 -5.08
CA ASP A 84 -45.04 -20.02 -5.09
C ASP A 84 -45.20 -20.57 -3.65
N SER A 85 -44.42 -20.06 -2.70
CA SER A 85 -44.53 -20.45 -1.28
C SER A 85 -45.86 -19.99 -0.67
N ILE A 86 -46.32 -18.77 -0.98
CA ILE A 86 -47.59 -18.23 -0.48
C ILE A 86 -48.77 -18.99 -1.09
N MET A 87 -48.74 -19.28 -2.39
CA MET A 87 -49.81 -20.03 -3.07
C MET A 87 -49.92 -21.48 -2.60
N SER A 88 -48.84 -22.07 -2.08
CA SER A 88 -48.88 -23.43 -1.51
C SER A 88 -49.59 -23.52 -0.14
N LEU A 89 -49.78 -22.38 0.54
CA LEU A 89 -50.39 -22.29 1.87
C LEU A 89 -51.89 -21.94 1.84
N LEU A 90 -52.43 -21.58 0.68
CA LEU A 90 -53.84 -21.27 0.42
C LEU A 90 -54.55 -22.46 -0.23
#